data_AF-A0A1G2CJ14-F1
#
_entry.id   AF-A0A1G2CJ14-F1
#
_cell.length_a   1.000
_cell.length_b   1.000
_cell.length_c   1.000
_cell.angle_alpha   90.00
_cell.angle_beta   90.00
_cell.angle_gamma   90.00
#
_symmetry.space_group_name_H-M   'P 1'
#
loop_
_entity.id
_entity.type
_entity.pdbx_description
1 polymer ?
#
loop_
_entity_poly.entity_id
_entity_poly.type
_entity_poly.pdbx_seq_one_letter_code
_entity_poly.pdbx_strand_id
1 'polypeptide(L)'
;MEPNTAVSPSIEKFVDLLVTEKGLGNLDPEVLAQVKRDLSSRAEDRVNAVILSKMPPENLEAFEKLLDDGSAEDVQAFCAKNIPDLDQVVAAELLAFRTTYLA
;
A
#
# COMPACT_ATOMS: atom_id res chain seq x y z
N MET A 1 15.06 12.54 11.70
CA MET A 1 14.80 11.21 11.11
C MET A 1 13.31 11.13 10.93
N GLU A 2 12.82 11.46 9.74
CA GLU A 2 11.44 11.15 9.36
C GLU A 2 11.42 9.65 9.06
N PRO A 3 10.45 8.87 9.57
CA PRO A 3 10.26 7.53 9.10
C PRO A 3 9.81 7.65 7.65
N ASN A 4 10.73 7.42 6.72
CA ASN A 4 10.42 7.26 5.31
C ASN A 4 9.72 5.91 5.16
N THR A 5 8.48 5.83 5.64
CA THR A 5 7.53 4.84 5.16
C THR A 5 7.48 5.10 3.67
N ALA A 6 8.06 4.20 2.89
CA ALA A 6 8.07 4.29 1.45
C ALA A 6 6.63 4.18 0.96
N VAL A 7 5.90 5.30 1.05
CA VAL A 7 4.65 5.46 0.34
C VAL A 7 5.06 5.30 -1.09
N SER A 8 4.80 4.11 -1.63
CA SER A 8 5.14 3.81 -3.00
C SER A 8 4.48 4.93 -3.81
N PRO A 9 5.20 5.66 -4.69
CA PRO A 9 4.64 6.80 -5.41
C PRO A 9 3.36 6.45 -6.20
N SER A 10 3.08 5.15 -6.36
CA SER A 10 1.85 4.57 -6.85
C SER A 10 0.64 4.73 -5.91
N ILE A 11 0.79 4.58 -4.59
CA ILE A 11 -0.33 4.71 -3.61
C ILE A 11 -0.75 6.16 -3.46
N GLU A 12 0.17 7.12 -3.37
CA GLU A 12 -0.20 8.54 -3.32
C GLU A 12 -1.00 8.96 -4.56
N LYS A 13 -0.55 8.56 -5.75
CA LYS A 13 -1.27 8.81 -7.01
C LYS A 13 -2.63 8.12 -7.05
N PHE A 14 -2.70 6.88 -6.57
CA PHE A 14 -3.93 6.11 -6.50
C PHE A 14 -4.96 6.78 -5.59
N VAL A 15 -4.52 7.26 -4.43
CA VAL A 15 -5.36 7.98 -3.49
C VAL A 15 -5.81 9.32 -4.07
N ASP A 16 -4.93 10.07 -4.73
CA ASP A 16 -5.28 11.32 -5.41
C ASP A 16 -6.34 11.12 -6.50
N LEU A 17 -6.25 10.03 -7.26
CA LEU A 17 -7.29 9.61 -8.20
C LEU A 17 -8.60 9.30 -7.47
N LEU A 18 -8.57 8.56 -6.35
CA LEU A 18 -9.77 8.20 -5.59
C LEU A 18 -10.54 9.42 -5.06
N VAL A 19 -9.85 10.37 -4.42
CA VAL A 19 -10.51 11.59 -3.93
C VAL A 19 -11.03 12.45 -5.08
N THR A 20 -10.35 12.45 -6.23
CA THR A 20 -10.83 13.14 -7.43
C THR A 20 -12.07 12.48 -8.02
N GLU A 21 -12.07 11.15 -8.18
CA GLU A 21 -13.19 10.38 -8.73
C GLU A 21 -14.43 10.40 -7.82
N LYS A 22 -14.25 10.38 -6.50
CA LYS A 22 -15.35 10.50 -5.52
C LYS A 22 -15.91 11.94 -5.44
N GLY A 23 -15.26 12.91 -6.08
CA GLY A 23 -15.67 14.32 -6.03
C GLY A 23 -15.28 15.04 -4.73
N LEU A 24 -14.32 14.50 -3.98
CA LEU A 24 -13.82 15.04 -2.72
C LEU A 24 -12.70 16.08 -2.91
N GLY A 25 -12.27 16.33 -4.14
CA GLY A 25 -11.23 17.32 -4.45
C GLY A 25 -11.58 18.76 -4.05
N ASN A 26 -12.85 19.05 -3.76
CA ASN A 26 -13.32 20.36 -3.33
C ASN A 26 -13.42 20.51 -1.79
N LEU A 27 -12.99 19.48 -1.05
CA LEU A 27 -12.88 19.56 0.40
C LEU A 27 -11.80 20.57 0.81
N ASP A 28 -11.94 21.05 2.04
CA ASP A 28 -10.94 21.89 2.68
C ASP A 28 -9.55 21.19 2.64
N PRO A 29 -8.45 21.88 2.30
CA PRO A 29 -7.14 21.27 2.13
C PRO A 29 -6.68 20.48 3.36
N GLU A 30 -7.03 20.90 4.58
CA GLU A 30 -6.72 20.14 5.80
C GLU A 30 -7.48 18.81 5.86
N VAL A 31 -8.77 18.84 5.50
CA VAL A 31 -9.64 17.65 5.46
C VAL A 31 -9.18 16.73 4.33
N LEU A 32 -8.88 17.27 3.15
CA LEU A 32 -8.37 16.51 2.01
C LEU A 32 -7.05 15.81 2.36
N ALA A 33 -6.12 16.51 3.02
CA ALA A 33 -4.85 15.92 3.45
C ALA A 33 -5.05 14.82 4.51
N GLN A 34 -6.02 14.96 5.40
CA GLN A 34 -6.40 13.91 6.36
C GLN A 34 -7.00 12.69 5.64
N VAL A 35 -7.95 12.91 4.73
CA VAL A 35 -8.57 11.84 3.93
C VAL A 35 -7.53 11.10 3.10
N LYS A 36 -6.62 11.83 2.44
CA LYS A 36 -5.53 11.24 1.67
C LYS A 36 -4.63 10.37 2.55
N ARG A 37 -4.21 10.86 3.73
CA ARG A 37 -3.41 10.07 4.67
C ARG A 37 -4.12 8.81 5.14
N ASP A 38 -5.39 8.92 5.51
CA ASP A 38 -6.19 7.78 5.96
C ASP A 38 -6.36 6.73 4.84
N LEU A 39 -6.62 7.18 3.61
CA LEU A 39 -6.73 6.32 2.44
C LEU A 39 -5.40 5.64 2.08
N SER A 40 -4.29 6.38 2.08
CA SER A 40 -2.97 5.83 1.83
C SER A 40 -2.63 4.75 2.86
N SER A 41 -2.79 5.08 4.14
CA SER A 41 -2.53 4.12 5.22
C SER A 41 -3.39 2.87 5.10
N ARG A 42 -4.69 2.99 4.80
CA ARG A 42 -5.57 1.82 4.58
C ARG A 42 -5.19 1.00 3.36
N ALA A 43 -4.79 1.65 2.27
CA ALA A 43 -4.34 0.97 1.06
C ALA A 43 -3.04 0.20 1.33
N GLU A 44 -2.09 0.82 2.03
CA GLU A 44 -0.86 0.19 2.48
C GLU A 44 -1.12 -1.00 3.40
N ASP A 45 -1.98 -0.85 4.40
CA ASP A 45 -2.33 -1.93 5.33
C ASP A 45 -2.91 -3.14 4.61
N ARG A 46 -3.80 -2.92 3.63
CA ARG A 46 -4.37 -4.01 2.81
C ARG A 46 -3.33 -4.69 1.94
N VAL A 47 -2.47 -3.91 1.30
CA VAL A 47 -1.38 -4.45 0.48
C VAL A 47 -0.43 -5.27 1.35
N ASN A 48 -0.04 -4.76 2.52
CA ASN A 48 0.81 -5.48 3.46
C ASN A 48 0.12 -6.75 3.97
N ALA A 49 -1.16 -6.70 4.31
CA ALA A 49 -1.92 -7.86 4.77
C ALA A 49 -2.02 -8.95 3.69
N VAL A 50 -2.26 -8.59 2.43
CA VAL A 50 -2.33 -9.58 1.34
C VAL A 50 -0.94 -10.17 1.03
N ILE A 51 0.11 -9.35 1.10
CA ILE A 51 1.50 -9.80 0.94
C ILE A 51 1.84 -10.81 2.04
N LEU A 52 1.58 -10.47 3.31
CA LEU A 52 1.80 -11.36 4.46
C LEU A 52 0.99 -12.65 4.35
N SER A 53 -0.25 -12.58 3.86
CA SER A 53 -1.12 -13.75 3.67
C SER A 53 -0.65 -14.67 2.55
N LYS A 54 0.02 -14.13 1.53
CA LYS A 54 0.64 -14.90 0.44
C LYS A 54 2.06 -15.34 0.75
N MET A 55 2.69 -14.73 1.74
CA MET A 55 4.05 -15.06 2.15
C MET A 55 4.08 -16.40 2.88
N PRO A 56 4.99 -17.30 2.52
CA PRO A 56 5.14 -18.55 3.24
C PRO A 56 5.62 -18.27 4.68
N PRO A 57 5.09 -18.99 5.68
CA PRO A 57 5.34 -18.70 7.10
C PRO A 57 6.80 -18.83 7.51
N GLU A 58 7.57 -19.68 6.81
CA GLU A 58 9.02 -19.82 7.00
C GLU A 58 9.81 -18.55 6.65
N ASN A 59 9.25 -17.69 5.81
CA ASN A 59 9.87 -16.44 5.37
C ASN A 59 9.34 -15.21 6.12
N LEU A 60 8.30 -15.36 6.95
CA LEU A 60 7.73 -14.24 7.71
C LEU A 60 8.76 -13.61 8.65
N GLU A 61 9.52 -14.42 9.38
CA GLU A 61 10.52 -13.91 10.34
C GLU A 61 11.65 -13.14 9.63
N ALA A 62 12.07 -13.61 8.45
CA ALA A 62 13.03 -12.92 7.60
C ALA A 62 12.46 -11.63 7.01
N PHE A 63 11.17 -11.64 6.66
CA PHE A 63 10.47 -10.49 6.12
C PHE A 63 10.23 -9.40 7.18
N GLU A 64 9.85 -9.76 8.39
CA GLU A 64 9.73 -8.82 9.51
C GLU A 64 11.07 -8.13 9.79
N LYS A 65 12.17 -8.88 9.78
CA LYS A 65 13.52 -8.29 9.87
C LYS A 65 13.84 -7.35 8.71
N LEU A 66 13.45 -7.72 7.49
CA LEU A 66 13.63 -6.88 6.31
C LEU A 66 12.78 -5.61 6.36
N LEU A 67 11.60 -5.65 6.97
CA LEU A 67 10.76 -4.48 7.19
C LEU A 67 11.34 -3.52 8.24
N ASP A 68 11.99 -4.05 9.27
CA ASP A 68 12.55 -3.25 10.38
C ASP A 68 13.92 -2.64 10.04
N ASP A 69 14.80 -3.42 9.40
CA ASP A 69 16.21 -3.05 9.15
C ASP A 69 16.51 -2.79 7.65
N GLY A 70 15.66 -3.27 6.75
CA GLY A 70 15.91 -3.27 5.30
C GLY A 70 15.41 -2.04 4.56
N SER A 71 15.90 -1.86 3.33
CA SER A 71 15.40 -0.81 2.44
C SER A 71 14.11 -1.27 1.76
N ALA A 72 13.26 -0.33 1.33
CA ALA A 72 12.05 -0.65 0.58
C ALA A 72 12.33 -1.50 -0.69
N GLU A 73 13.50 -1.30 -1.31
CA GLU A 73 13.97 -2.11 -2.44
C GLU A 73 14.25 -3.57 -2.06
N ASP A 74 14.86 -3.81 -0.89
CA ASP A 74 15.15 -5.18 -0.40
C ASP A 74 13.86 -5.93 -0.06
N VAL A 75 12.92 -5.24 0.60
CA VAL A 75 11.57 -5.75 0.91
C VAL A 75 10.85 -6.13 -0.39
N GLN A 76 10.88 -5.26 -1.40
CA GLN A 76 10.24 -5.52 -2.69
C GLN A 76 10.89 -6.70 -3.43
N ALA A 77 12.22 -6.78 -3.45
CA ALA A 77 12.95 -7.88 -4.08
C ALA A 77 12.67 -9.21 -3.36
N PHE A 78 12.58 -9.19 -2.03
CA PHE A 78 12.24 -10.37 -1.24
C PHE A 78 10.82 -10.85 -1.52
N CYS A 79 9.85 -9.94 -1.56
CA CYS A 79 8.48 -10.26 -1.92
C CYS A 79 8.39 -10.82 -3.35
N ALA A 80 9.02 -10.17 -4.33
CA ALA A 80 8.97 -10.60 -5.73
C ALA A 80 9.61 -11.98 -5.95
N LYS A 81 10.58 -12.36 -5.12
CA LYS A 81 11.25 -13.66 -5.17
C LYS A 81 10.43 -14.77 -4.51
N ASN A 82 9.71 -14.47 -3.44
CA ASN A 82 9.01 -15.47 -2.61
C ASN A 82 7.50 -15.56 -2.89
N ILE A 83 6.91 -14.50 -3.45
CA ILE A 83 5.48 -14.41 -3.75
C ILE A 83 5.31 -14.42 -5.27
N PRO A 84 4.88 -15.55 -5.86
CA PRO A 84 4.49 -15.57 -7.26
C PRO A 84 3.29 -14.64 -7.48
N ASP A 85 3.29 -13.92 -8.60
CA ASP A 85 2.22 -12.99 -8.98
C ASP A 85 1.98 -11.84 -8.00
N LEU A 86 3.00 -11.45 -7.21
CA LEU A 86 2.93 -10.31 -6.29
C LEU A 86 2.29 -9.08 -6.91
N ASP A 87 2.76 -8.68 -8.09
CA ASP A 87 2.27 -7.50 -8.82
C ASP A 87 0.76 -7.61 -9.13
N GLN A 88 0.30 -8.81 -9.53
CA GLN A 88 -1.13 -9.06 -9.79
C GLN A 88 -1.95 -9.04 -8.50
N VAL A 89 -1.43 -9.60 -7.42
CA VAL A 89 -2.10 -9.63 -6.11
C VAL A 89 -2.27 -8.22 -5.57
N VAL A 90 -1.20 -7.42 -5.60
CA VAL A 90 -1.22 -6.01 -5.17
C VAL A 90 -2.17 -5.20 -6.06
N ALA A 91 -2.08 -5.35 -7.38
CA ALA A 91 -2.97 -4.65 -8.31
C ALA A 91 -4.45 -5.02 -8.09
N ALA A 92 -4.75 -6.30 -7.86
CA ALA A 92 -6.10 -6.77 -7.58
C ALA A 92 -6.65 -6.20 -6.27
N GLU A 93 -5.85 -6.15 -5.21
CA GLU A 93 -6.25 -5.59 -3.92
C GLU A 93 -6.49 -4.08 -4.01
N LEU A 94 -5.61 -3.34 -4.71
CA LEU A 94 -5.81 -1.90 -4.96
C LEU A 94 -7.07 -1.65 -5.81
N LEU A 95 -7.32 -2.47 -6.84
CA LEU A 95 -8.51 -2.36 -7.67
C LEU A 95 -9.79 -2.66 -6.86
N ALA A 96 -9.75 -3.68 -6.00
CA ALA A 96 -10.84 -4.03 -5.09
C ALA A 96 -11.11 -2.92 -4.08
N PHE A 97 -10.06 -2.31 -3.53
CA PHE A 97 -10.16 -1.15 -2.65
C PHE A 97 -10.81 0.04 -3.38
N ARG A 98 -10.36 0.36 -4.59
CA ARG A 98 -10.97 1.41 -5.42
C ARG A 98 -12.43 1.14 -5.68
N THR A 99 -12.78 -0.08 -6.06
CA THR A 99 -14.16 -0.47 -6.32
C THR A 99 -15.02 -0.32 -5.05
N THR A 100 -14.51 -0.76 -3.91
CA THR A 100 -15.20 -0.63 -2.61
C THR A 100 -15.38 0.82 -2.21
N TYR A 101 -14.38 1.66 -2.46
CA TYR A 101 -14.43 3.07 -2.11
C TYR A 101 -15.31 3.88 -3.05
N LEU A 102 -15.37 3.54 -4.35
CA LEU A 102 -16.15 4.24 -5.36
C LEU A 102 -17.59 3.74 -5.50
N ALA A 103 -17.87 2.49 -5.11
CA ALA A 103 -19.23 1.98 -4.96
C ALA A 103 -20.09 2.86 -4.02
#